data_AF-A0A2M7J784-F1
#
_entry.id   AF-A0A2M7J784-F1
#
_cell.length_a   1.000
_cell.length_b   1.000
_cell.length_c   1.000
_cell.angle_alpha   90.00
_cell.angle_beta   90.00
_cell.angle_gamma   90.00
#
_symmetry.space_group_name_H-M   'P 1'
#
loop_
_entity.id
_entity.type
_entity.pdbx_description
1 polymer ?
#
loop_
_entity_poly.entity_id
_entity_poly.type
_entity_poly.pdbx_seq_one_letter_code
_entity_poly.pdbx_strand_id
1 'polypeptide(L)' 'MFFQNLKGVLFYDAGECFSRSDDFTRENLEHSVGFGFRLNTLLFQTYPLMLSWDRARMLSRDGYETYFKLGMNW' A
#
# COMPACT_ATOMS: atom_id res chain seq x y z
N MET A 1 16.73 -4.66 19.41
CA MET A 1 16.37 -3.34 18.86
C MET A 1 15.95 -3.39 17.38
N PHE A 2 16.69 -4.07 16.48
CA PHE A 2 16.39 -4.09 15.03
C PHE A 2 14.94 -4.52 14.67
N PHE A 3 14.38 -5.49 15.41
CA PHE A 3 13.02 -6.00 15.16
C PHE A 3 11.89 -5.05 15.55
N GLN A 4 12.12 -4.04 16.42
CA GLN A 4 11.06 -3.08 16.78
C GLN A 4 10.75 -2.09 15.64
N ASN A 5 11.70 -1.92 14.73
CA ASN A 5 11.63 -0.96 13.65
C ASN A 5 11.06 -1.53 12.35
N LEU A 6 10.94 -2.86 12.26
CA LEU A 6 10.34 -3.56 11.13
C LEU A 6 8.93 -4.01 11.50
N LYS A 7 7.93 -3.57 10.73
CA LYS A 7 6.53 -3.96 10.89
C LYS A 7 6.06 -4.67 9.62
N GLY A 8 5.43 -5.83 9.79
CA GLY A 8 4.65 -6.47 8.73
C GLY A 8 3.21 -5.98 8.75
N VAL A 9 2.60 -5.85 7.58
CA VAL A 9 1.20 -5.45 7.40
C VAL A 9 0.52 -6.41 6.45
N LEU A 10 -0.68 -6.85 6.78
CA LEU A 10 -1.61 -7.51 5.87
C LEU A 10 -2.79 -6.57 5.69
N PHE A 11 -3.25 -6.39 4.45
CA PHE A 11 -4.33 -5.45 4.15
C PHE A 11 -5.29 -6.00 3.09
N TYR A 12 -6.51 -5.46 3.14
CA TYR A 12 -7.56 -5.65 2.16
C TYR A 12 -8.14 -4.27 1.87
N ASP A 13 -8.07 -3.86 0.62
CA ASP A 13 -8.51 -2.54 0.17
C ASP A 13 -9.65 -2.70 -0.85
N ALA A 14 -10.63 -1.79 -0.77
CA ALA A 14 -11.75 -1.72 -1.69
C ALA A 14 -11.95 -0.26 -2.10
N GLY A 15 -12.14 -0.01 -3.40
CA GLY A 15 -12.34 1.32 -3.95
C GLY A 15 -13.24 1.29 -5.17
N GLU A 16 -14.02 2.34 -5.34
CA GLU A 16 -14.86 2.56 -6.51
C GLU A 16 -14.57 3.95 -7.06
N CYS A 17 -14.36 4.04 -8.37
CA CYS A 17 -14.25 5.32 -9.07
C CYS A 17 -15.52 5.52 -9.90
N PHE A 18 -16.29 6.57 -9.61
CA PHE A 18 -17.54 6.85 -10.29
C PHE A 18 -17.57 8.29 -10.83
N SER A 19 -18.18 8.46 -12.01
CA SER A 19 -18.50 9.76 -12.59
C SER A 19 -20.02 9.94 -12.60
N ARG A 20 -20.50 11.14 -12.28
CA ARG A 20 -21.94 11.48 -12.32
C ARG A 20 -22.57 11.38 -13.71
N SER A 21 -21.74 11.32 -14.77
CA SER A 21 -22.20 11.17 -16.15
C SER A 21 -22.59 9.73 -16.50
N ASP A 22 -22.13 8.73 -15.76
CA ASP A 22 -22.21 7.30 -16.11
C ASP A 22 -23.02 6.49 -15.08
N ASP A 23 -24.18 7.03 -14.67
CA ASP A 23 -25.01 6.53 -13.55
C ASP A 23 -25.68 5.15 -13.78
N PHE A 24 -25.46 4.49 -14.93
CA PHE A 24 -26.20 3.28 -15.32
C PHE A 24 -25.46 1.95 -15.12
N THR A 25 -24.16 1.93 -14.81
CA THR A 25 -23.38 0.69 -14.62
C THR A 25 -22.52 0.78 -13.35
N ARG A 26 -23.13 0.62 -12.18
CA ARG A 26 -22.46 0.60 -10.86
C ARG A 26 -21.78 -0.74 -10.55
N GLU A 27 -20.98 -1.25 -11.48
CA GLU A 27 -20.29 -2.55 -11.34
C GLU A 27 -18.77 -2.43 -11.19
N ASN A 28 -18.25 -1.21 -10.97
CA ASN A 28 -16.80 -0.94 -10.94
C ASN A 28 -16.21 -0.93 -9.51
N LEU A 29 -16.68 -1.82 -8.64
CA LEU A 29 -16.06 -2.00 -7.33
C LEU A 29 -14.77 -2.82 -7.47
N GLU A 30 -13.62 -2.18 -7.25
CA GLU A 30 -12.32 -2.82 -7.31
C GLU A 30 -11.86 -3.21 -5.90
N HIS A 31 -11.36 -4.43 -5.78
CA HIS A 31 -10.86 -4.98 -4.52
C HIS A 31 -9.44 -5.49 -4.69
N SER A 32 -8.63 -5.36 -3.65
CA SER A 32 -7.28 -5.89 -3.61
C SER A 32 -6.92 -6.46 -2.24
N VAL A 33 -6.02 -7.43 -2.24
CA VAL A 33 -5.38 -7.98 -1.05
C VAL A 33 -3.89 -7.78 -1.16
N GLY A 34 -3.22 -7.54 -0.05
CA GLY A 34 -1.77 -7.38 -0.07
C GLY A 34 -1.11 -7.60 1.26
N PHE A 35 0.22 -7.63 1.18
CA PHE A 35 1.09 -7.64 2.33
C PHE A 35 2.23 -6.67 2.11
N GLY A 36 2.78 -6.17 3.21
CA GLY A 36 3.83 -5.18 3.15
C GLY A 36 4.72 -5.17 4.36
N PHE A 37 5.86 -4.52 4.21
CA PHE A 37 6.81 -4.25 5.26
C PHE A 37 7.03 -2.75 5.39
N ARG A 38 7.17 -2.29 6.63
CA ARG A 38 7.54 -0.92 6.99
C ARG A 38 8.78 -0.96 7.85
N LEU A 39 9.84 -0.30 7.42
CA LEU A 39 11.08 -0.18 8.18
C LEU A 39 11.30 1.30 8.50
N ASN A 40 11.35 1.62 9.79
CA ASN A 40 11.73 2.94 10.27
C ASN A 40 13.22 2.96 10.59
N THR A 41 13.99 3.80 9.91
CA THR A 41 15.43 3.94 10.09
C THR A 41 15.84 5.42 10.12
N LEU A 42 17.12 5.70 10.33
CA LEU A 42 17.70 7.04 10.29
C LEU A 42 18.65 7.15 9.11
N LEU A 43 18.42 8.11 8.21
CA LEU A 43 19.38 8.50 7.18
C LEU A 43 20.47 9.37 7.83
N PHE A 44 21.74 9.03 7.60
CA PHE A 44 22.91 9.70 8.20
C PHE A 44 22.85 9.83 9.73
N GLN A 45 22.14 8.91 10.40
CA GLN A 45 21.92 8.93 11.86
C GLN A 45 21.10 10.13 12.38
N THR A 46 20.56 10.97 11.49
CA THR A 46 19.92 12.24 11.86
C THR A 46 18.48 12.34 11.37
N TYR A 47 18.18 11.87 10.16
CA TYR A 47 16.87 12.12 9.54
C TYR A 47 15.99 10.86 9.58
N PRO A 48 14.80 10.92 10.19
CA PRO A 48 13.89 9.77 10.21
C PRO A 48 13.42 9.43 8.81
N LEU A 49 13.54 8.15 8.47
CA LEU A 49 13.23 7.60 7.16
C LEU A 49 12.34 6.38 7.33
N MET A 50 11.18 6.41 6.70
CA MET A 50 10.32 5.26 6.51
C MET A 50 10.58 4.66 5.13
N LEU A 51 10.97 3.39 5.13
CA LEU A 51 11.00 2.54 3.96
C LEU A 51 9.74 1.67 3.97
N SER A 52 9.02 1.68 2.87
CA SER A 52 7.83 0.85 2.70
C SER A 52 7.93 0.05 1.41
N TRP A 53 7.62 -1.23 1.54
CA TRP A 53 7.50 -2.14 0.42
C TRP A 53 6.18 -2.89 0.56
N ASP A 54 5.36 -2.85 -0.47
CA ASP A 54 4.06 -3.51 -0.54
C ASP A 54 3.98 -4.39 -1.76
N ARG A 55 3.30 -5.51 -1.62
CA ARG A 55 2.88 -6.35 -2.74
C ARG A 55 1.39 -6.62 -2.63
N ALA A 56 0.66 -6.21 -3.65
CA ALA A 56 -0.79 -6.35 -3.71
C ALA A 56 -1.21 -7.11 -4.95
N ARG A 57 -2.41 -7.69 -4.91
CA ARG A 57 -3.09 -8.29 -6.04
C ARG A 57 -4.53 -7.80 -6.06
N MET A 58 -4.97 -7.27 -7.20
CA MET A 58 -6.39 -7.05 -7.45
C MET A 58 -7.12 -8.39 -7.53
N LEU A 59 -8.29 -8.50 -6.92
CA LEU A 59 -9.11 -9.72 -6.97
C LEU A 59 -9.86 -9.85 -8.30
N SER A 60 -10.13 -8.73 -8.98
CA SER A 60 -10.85 -8.66 -10.25
C SER A 60 -9.93 -8.76 -11.49
N ARG A 61 -8.61 -8.67 -11.32
CA ARG A 61 -7.63 -8.67 -12.42
C ARG A 61 -6.46 -9.58 -12.07
N ASP A 62 -5.87 -10.21 -13.08
CA ASP A 62 -4.65 -10.99 -12.88
C ASP A 62 -3.40 -10.10 -12.87
N GLY A 63 -2.54 -10.34 -11.88
CA GLY A 63 -1.29 -9.61 -11.71
C GLY A 63 -0.97 -9.32 -10.25
N TYR A 64 0.30 -9.06 -9.99
CA TYR A 64 0.76 -8.50 -8.72
C TYR A 64 1.37 -7.14 -8.97
N GLU A 65 1.00 -6.17 -8.15
CA GLU A 65 1.63 -4.87 -8.13
C GLU A 65 2.59 -4.79 -6.95
N THR A 66 3.75 -4.19 -7.18
CA THR A 66 4.76 -3.97 -6.15
C THR A 66 4.96 -2.47 -6.00
N TYR A 67 4.76 -1.97 -4.79
CA TYR A 67 4.96 -0.56 -4.46
C TYR A 67 6.18 -0.43 -3.56
N PHE A 68 7.02 0.55 -3.87
CA PHE A 68 8.13 0.95 -3.02
C PHE A 68 7.98 2.44 -2.72
N LYS A 69 7.96 2.82 -1.45
CA LYS A 69 7.92 4.24 -1.05
C LYS A 69 8.98 4.53 -0.01
N LEU A 70 9.64 5.66 -0.23
CA LEU A 70 10.61 6.28 0.65
C LEU A 70 9.98 7.57 1.16
N GLY A 71 9.84 7.74 2.46
CA GLY A 71 9.23 8.94 3.04
C GLY A 71 9.81 9.30 4.39
N MET A 72 9.60 10.55 4.82
CA MET A 72 9.86 10.94 6.20
C MET A 72 8.67 10.50 7.06
N ASN A 73 8.95 9.96 8.25
CA ASN A 73 7.91 9.68 9.24
C ASN A 73 7.36 11.03 9.74
N TRP A 74 6.06 11.29 9.58
CA TRP A 74 5.37 12.45 10.19
C TRP A 74 4.86 12.08 11.57
#